data_AF-A0A6I3ZDW2-F1
#
_entry.id   AF-A0A6I3ZDW2-F1
#
_cell.length_a   1.000
_cell.length_b   1.000
_cell.length_c   1.000
_cell.angle_alpha   90.00
_cell.angle_beta   90.00
_cell.angle_gamma   90.00
#
_symmetry.space_group_name_H-M   'P 1'
#
loop_
_entity.id
_entity.type
_entity.pdbx_description
1 polymer ?
#
loop_
_entity_poly.entity_id
_entity_poly.type
_entity_poly.pdbx_seq_one_letter_code
_entity_poly.pdbx_strand_id
1 'polypeptide(L)'
;MTQALVLLFALLIGVVAGLRALTPPAVVAWGAKLGWLPLVGTWAEWVGNWITVTVLTILLVVELITDQLPKTPARTVPSQFGARLLTGAFAGAVIGAGWHHTFIGMGGGMIGAVIGTMAGFHARRILVARNGGHDLPVALAEDVLAVGGGFAVAAVVLSAIGPYVVV
;
A
#
# COMPACT_ATOMS: atom_id res chain seq x y z
N MET A 1 -7.71 10.20 -16.48
CA MET A 1 -6.52 10.58 -15.68
C MET A 1 -5.29 10.45 -16.57
N THR A 2 -4.28 11.32 -16.42
CA THR A 2 -3.07 11.25 -17.25
C THR A 2 -2.15 10.11 -16.80
N GLN A 3 -1.33 9.61 -17.72
CA GLN A 3 -0.35 8.57 -17.45
C GLN A 3 0.59 8.92 -16.28
N ALA A 4 1.01 10.18 -16.20
CA ALA A 4 1.89 10.67 -15.14
C ALA A 4 1.24 10.58 -13.75
N LEU A 5 -0.05 10.89 -13.63
CA LEU A 5 -0.78 10.79 -12.35
C LEU A 5 -0.97 9.33 -11.91
N VAL A 6 -1.26 8.43 -12.86
CA VAL A 6 -1.31 6.98 -12.56
C VAL A 6 0.02 6.50 -12.01
N LEU A 7 1.12 6.87 -12.66
CA LEU A 7 2.47 6.51 -12.20
C LEU A 7 2.80 7.09 -10.82
N LEU A 8 2.39 8.33 -10.56
CA LEU A 8 2.56 8.95 -9.25
C LEU A 8 1.80 8.19 -8.16
N PHE A 9 0.51 7.91 -8.36
CA PHE A 9 -0.28 7.17 -7.37
C PHE A 9 0.19 5.73 -7.19
N ALA A 10 0.58 5.07 -8.28
CA ALA A 10 1.20 3.75 -8.23
C ALA A 10 2.51 3.78 -7.43
N LEU A 11 3.35 4.78 -7.65
CA LEU A 11 4.60 4.95 -6.90
C LEU A 11 4.32 5.22 -5.42
N LEU A 12 3.37 6.09 -5.09
CA LEU A 12 3.02 6.41 -3.69
C LEU A 12 2.44 5.20 -2.97
N ILE A 13 1.52 4.44 -3.59
CA ILE A 13 0.98 3.22 -2.98
C ILE A 13 2.07 2.13 -2.87
N GLY A 14 3.02 2.12 -3.81
CA GLY A 14 4.23 1.32 -3.72
C GLY A 14 5.06 1.69 -2.51
N VAL A 15 5.30 2.98 -2.24
CA VAL A 15 6.04 3.43 -1.05
C VAL A 15 5.36 2.93 0.23
N VAL A 16 4.03 2.98 0.29
CA VAL A 16 3.25 2.40 1.40
C VAL A 16 3.51 0.88 1.52
N ALA A 17 3.56 0.16 0.39
CA ALA A 17 3.92 -1.27 0.37
C ALA A 17 5.31 -1.53 0.94
N GLY A 18 6.27 -0.65 0.63
CA GLY A 18 7.63 -0.71 1.12
C GLY A 18 7.74 -0.55 2.65
N LEU A 19 6.80 0.19 3.25
CA LEU A 19 6.68 0.32 4.70
C LEU A 19 5.98 -0.92 5.29
N ARG A 20 4.85 -1.33 4.72
CA ARG A 20 4.04 -2.46 5.22
C ARG A 20 3.29 -3.18 4.09
N ALA A 21 3.42 -4.51 4.02
CA ALA A 21 3.13 -5.26 2.80
C ALA A 21 1.63 -5.44 2.55
N LEU A 22 0.80 -5.65 3.57
CA LEU A 22 -0.64 -5.94 3.37
C LEU A 22 -1.49 -4.67 3.39
N THR A 23 -0.90 -3.50 3.62
CA THR A 23 -1.60 -2.21 3.58
C THR A 23 -2.08 -1.85 2.16
N PRO A 24 -1.23 -1.85 1.11
CA PRO A 24 -1.64 -1.52 -0.25
C PRO A 24 -2.82 -2.36 -0.77
N PRO A 25 -2.81 -3.71 -0.68
CA PRO A 25 -3.93 -4.52 -1.15
C PRO A 25 -5.24 -4.20 -0.42
N ALA A 26 -5.20 -4.02 0.90
CA ALA A 26 -6.37 -3.65 1.68
C ALA A 26 -6.90 -2.26 1.28
N VAL A 27 -6.00 -1.28 1.08
CA VAL A 27 -6.36 0.07 0.66
C VAL A 27 -7.03 0.07 -0.72
N VAL A 28 -6.48 -0.64 -1.72
CA VAL A 28 -7.10 -0.68 -3.05
C VAL A 28 -8.42 -1.47 -3.05
N ALA A 29 -8.58 -2.47 -2.18
CA ALA A 29 -9.85 -3.18 -1.99
C ALA A 29 -10.93 -2.28 -1.40
N TRP A 30 -10.60 -1.51 -0.36
CA TRP A 30 -11.50 -0.50 0.20
C TRP A 30 -11.78 0.62 -0.81
N GLY A 31 -10.77 1.10 -1.52
CA GLY A 31 -10.95 2.10 -2.58
C GLY A 31 -11.87 1.61 -3.70
N ALA A 32 -11.75 0.36 -4.11
CA ALA A 32 -12.67 -0.26 -5.06
C ALA A 32 -14.10 -0.38 -4.49
N LYS A 33 -14.25 -0.85 -3.24
CA LYS A 33 -15.54 -1.04 -2.58
C LYS A 33 -16.30 0.26 -2.35
N LEU A 34 -15.58 1.34 -2.05
CA LEU A 34 -16.15 2.68 -1.80
C LEU A 34 -16.32 3.49 -3.10
N GLY A 35 -16.03 2.91 -4.27
CA GLY A 35 -16.17 3.58 -5.56
C GLY A 35 -15.09 4.64 -5.86
N TRP A 36 -13.99 4.64 -5.13
CA TRP A 36 -12.87 5.58 -5.34
C TRP A 36 -12.00 5.22 -6.54
N LEU A 37 -12.04 3.94 -6.94
CA LEU A 37 -11.33 3.42 -8.09
C LEU A 37 -12.33 2.95 -9.16
N PRO A 38 -12.21 3.43 -10.42
CA PRO A 38 -13.13 3.05 -11.49
C PRO A 38 -12.75 1.66 -12.06
N LEU A 39 -13.04 0.59 -11.30
CA LEU A 39 -12.65 -0.77 -11.67
C LEU A 39 -13.72 -1.58 -12.41
N VAL A 40 -14.93 -1.04 -12.57
CA VAL A 40 -16.05 -1.72 -13.26
C VAL A 40 -15.65 -2.01 -14.71
N GLY A 41 -15.85 -3.25 -15.16
CA GLY A 41 -15.47 -3.69 -16.51
C GLY A 41 -13.96 -3.90 -16.71
N THR A 42 -13.16 -3.81 -15.64
CA THR A 42 -11.72 -4.10 -15.68
C THR A 42 -11.44 -5.49 -15.10
N TRP A 43 -10.24 -6.02 -15.37
CA TRP A 43 -9.79 -7.28 -14.76
C TRP A 43 -9.74 -7.23 -13.22
N ALA A 44 -9.69 -6.03 -12.62
CA ALA A 44 -9.54 -5.80 -11.19
C ALA A 44 -10.89 -5.55 -10.47
N GLU A 45 -12.03 -5.69 -11.15
CA GLU A 45 -13.35 -5.43 -10.57
C GLU A 45 -13.61 -6.24 -9.28
N TRP A 46 -13.16 -7.49 -9.25
CA TRP A 46 -13.30 -8.40 -8.10
C TRP A 46 -12.61 -7.90 -6.81
N VAL A 47 -11.68 -6.95 -6.92
CA VAL A 47 -10.95 -6.39 -5.78
C VAL A 47 -11.89 -5.64 -4.82
N GLY A 48 -12.99 -5.08 -5.34
CA GLY A 48 -14.05 -4.43 -4.54
C GLY A 48 -15.08 -5.39 -3.94
N ASN A 49 -14.96 -6.71 -4.14
CA ASN A 49 -15.90 -7.68 -3.57
C ASN A 49 -15.78 -7.70 -2.03
N TRP A 50 -16.90 -7.82 -1.32
CA TRP A 50 -16.94 -7.81 0.14
C TRP A 50 -16.08 -8.93 0.78
N ILE A 51 -15.97 -10.08 0.12
CA ILE A 51 -15.10 -11.18 0.54
C ILE A 51 -13.63 -10.76 0.45
N THR A 52 -13.22 -10.19 -0.68
CA THR A 52 -11.85 -9.69 -0.90
C THR A 52 -11.47 -8.63 0.13
N VAL A 53 -12.34 -7.65 0.35
CA VAL A 53 -12.13 -6.58 1.35
C VAL A 53 -11.98 -7.17 2.75
N THR A 54 -12.81 -8.13 3.12
CA THR A 54 -12.79 -8.76 4.45
C THR A 54 -11.50 -9.56 4.66
N VAL A 55 -11.13 -10.41 3.70
CA VAL A 55 -9.91 -11.22 3.76
C VAL A 55 -8.67 -10.33 3.86
N LEU A 56 -8.56 -9.31 3.00
CA LEU A 56 -7.40 -8.39 3.01
C LEU A 56 -7.35 -7.54 4.28
N THR A 57 -8.50 -7.18 4.85
CA THR A 57 -8.56 -6.47 6.14
C THR A 57 -8.09 -7.36 7.28
N ILE A 58 -8.53 -8.63 7.33
CA ILE A 58 -8.06 -9.60 8.32
C ILE A 58 -6.54 -9.79 8.20
N LEU A 59 -6.04 -9.97 6.98
CA LEU A 59 -4.60 -10.11 6.73
C LEU A 59 -3.81 -8.88 7.21
N LEU A 60 -4.28 -7.67 6.90
CA LEU A 60 -3.69 -6.42 7.39
C LEU A 60 -3.65 -6.34 8.92
N VAL A 61 -4.74 -6.72 9.61
CA VAL A 61 -4.81 -6.75 11.07
C VAL A 61 -3.83 -7.76 11.64
N VAL A 62 -3.71 -8.94 11.02
CA VAL A 62 -2.73 -9.95 11.44
C VAL A 62 -1.31 -9.42 11.29
N GLU A 63 -0.95 -8.79 10.18
CA GLU A 63 0.38 -8.17 9.99
C GLU A 63 0.68 -7.16 11.10
N LEU A 64 -0.25 -6.25 11.39
CA LEU A 64 -0.14 -5.24 12.47
C LEU A 64 0.09 -5.87 13.85
N ILE A 65 -0.62 -6.94 14.18
CA ILE A 65 -0.44 -7.64 15.47
C ILE A 65 0.91 -8.33 15.51
N THR A 66 1.30 -9.03 14.43
CA THR A 66 2.54 -9.81 14.40
C THR A 66 3.80 -8.94 14.40
N ASP A 67 3.72 -7.73 13.84
CA ASP A 67 4.86 -6.80 13.80
C ASP A 67 5.19 -6.19 15.17
N GLN A 68 4.25 -6.21 16.12
CA GLN A 68 4.44 -5.67 17.47
C GLN A 68 4.99 -6.71 18.47
N LEU A 69 5.09 -7.98 18.09
CA LEU A 69 5.50 -9.06 19.00
C LEU A 69 7.04 -9.09 19.18
N PRO A 70 7.56 -9.14 20.42
CA PRO A 70 9.00 -9.09 20.72
C PRO A 70 9.78 -10.37 20.35
N LYS A 71 9.10 -11.40 19.82
CA LYS A 71 9.67 -12.73 19.52
C LYS A 71 9.59 -13.09 18.03
N THR A 72 9.89 -12.15 17.15
CA THR A 72 10.09 -12.49 15.74
C THR A 72 11.56 -12.91 15.56
N PRO A 73 11.86 -14.17 15.22
CA PRO A 73 13.24 -14.64 15.08
C PRO A 73 14.01 -13.76 14.09
N ALA A 74 15.30 -13.52 14.34
CA ALA A 74 16.17 -12.71 13.52
C ALA A 74 16.08 -13.15 12.05
N ARG A 75 15.41 -12.31 11.26
CA ARG A 75 14.88 -12.68 9.96
C ARG A 75 15.75 -11.97 8.93
N THR A 76 16.83 -12.61 8.52
CA THR A 76 17.58 -12.31 7.30
C THR A 76 16.72 -12.60 6.05
N VAL A 77 15.57 -11.93 5.85
CA VAL A 77 14.50 -12.40 4.92
C VAL A 77 14.30 -11.53 3.69
N PRO A 78 14.89 -11.94 2.55
CA PRO A 78 14.40 -11.63 1.23
C PRO A 78 12.89 -11.84 1.04
N SER A 79 12.27 -12.73 1.82
CA SER A 79 10.84 -13.04 1.69
C SER A 79 9.92 -11.87 2.06
N GLN A 80 10.26 -11.05 3.06
CA GLN A 80 9.47 -9.87 3.43
C GLN A 80 9.58 -8.79 2.35
N PHE A 81 10.79 -8.58 1.81
CA PHE A 81 10.98 -7.67 0.69
C PHE A 81 10.21 -8.13 -0.56
N GLY A 82 10.24 -9.44 -0.86
CA GLY A 82 9.45 -10.02 -1.94
C GLY A 82 7.95 -9.78 -1.77
N ALA A 83 7.41 -9.95 -0.56
CA ALA A 83 6.01 -9.67 -0.28
C ALA A 83 5.66 -8.19 -0.53
N ARG A 84 6.51 -7.25 -0.11
CA ARG A 84 6.31 -5.80 -0.36
C ARG A 84 6.34 -5.45 -1.84
N LEU A 85 7.24 -6.08 -2.60
CA LEU A 85 7.33 -5.87 -4.04
C LEU A 85 6.08 -6.37 -4.76
N LEU A 86 5.60 -7.58 -4.41
CA LEU A 86 4.41 -8.18 -5.02
C LEU A 86 3.13 -7.40 -4.69
N THR A 87 2.97 -6.99 -3.43
CA THR A 87 1.80 -6.25 -2.97
C THR A 87 1.78 -4.82 -3.50
N GLY A 88 2.93 -4.15 -3.59
CA GLY A 88 3.09 -2.87 -4.26
C GLY A 88 2.80 -2.96 -5.77
N ALA A 89 3.33 -3.98 -6.45
CA ALA A 89 3.04 -4.26 -7.86
C ALA A 89 1.55 -4.46 -8.09
N PHE A 90 0.91 -5.28 -7.25
CA PHE A 90 -0.52 -5.56 -7.32
C PHE A 90 -1.35 -4.28 -7.12
N ALA A 91 -1.10 -3.51 -6.06
CA ALA A 91 -1.83 -2.28 -5.80
C ALA A 91 -1.63 -1.23 -6.91
N GLY A 92 -0.41 -1.08 -7.42
CA GLY A 92 -0.13 -0.22 -8.57
C GLY A 92 -0.84 -0.68 -9.85
N ALA A 93 -0.92 -1.98 -10.09
CA ALA A 93 -1.66 -2.56 -11.21
C ALA A 93 -3.17 -2.31 -11.09
N VAL A 94 -3.74 -2.42 -9.88
CA VAL A 94 -5.16 -2.15 -9.61
C VAL A 94 -5.48 -0.67 -9.84
N ILE A 95 -4.66 0.26 -9.32
CA ILE A 95 -4.83 1.70 -9.59
C ILE A 95 -4.73 1.98 -11.10
N GLY A 96 -3.75 1.37 -11.79
CA GLY A 96 -3.58 1.52 -13.23
C GLY A 96 -4.72 0.93 -14.06
N ALA A 97 -5.40 -0.11 -13.58
CA ALA A 97 -6.48 -0.77 -14.28
C ALA A 97 -7.65 0.19 -14.59
N GLY A 98 -7.95 1.12 -13.68
CA GLY A 98 -9.03 2.09 -13.86
C GLY A 98 -8.86 3.06 -15.03
N TRP A 99 -7.66 3.13 -15.62
CA TRP A 99 -7.37 3.95 -16.80
C TRP A 99 -6.54 3.21 -17.85
N HIS A 100 -6.65 1.89 -17.94
CA HIS A 100 -5.95 1.05 -18.93
C HIS A 100 -4.41 1.14 -18.89
N HIS A 101 -3.85 1.45 -17.73
CA HIS A 101 -2.42 1.63 -17.48
C HIS A 101 -1.86 0.58 -16.51
N THR A 102 -2.44 -0.63 -16.51
CA THR A 102 -2.13 -1.73 -15.58
C THR A 102 -0.63 -2.03 -15.48
N PHE A 103 0.06 -2.23 -16.61
CA PHE A 103 1.47 -2.67 -16.59
C PHE A 103 2.44 -1.60 -16.12
N ILE A 104 2.23 -0.35 -16.53
CA ILE A 104 3.07 0.76 -16.08
C ILE A 104 2.77 1.11 -14.61
N GLY A 105 1.51 0.98 -14.17
CA GLY A 105 1.12 1.10 -12.77
C GLY A 105 1.74 0.01 -11.90
N MET A 106 1.78 -1.23 -12.39
CA MET A 106 2.51 -2.33 -11.74
C MET A 106 3.98 -1.98 -11.51
N GLY A 107 4.66 -1.51 -12.57
CA GLY A 107 6.06 -1.07 -12.46
C GLY A 107 6.26 0.09 -11.49
N GLY A 108 5.37 1.09 -11.52
CA GLY A 108 5.38 2.21 -10.57
C GLY A 108 5.24 1.74 -9.11
N GLY A 109 4.33 0.80 -8.86
CA GLY A 109 4.13 0.17 -7.56
C GLY A 109 5.34 -0.60 -7.06
N MET A 110 6.02 -1.35 -7.94
CA MET A 110 7.27 -2.03 -7.61
C MET A 110 8.37 -1.03 -7.23
N ILE A 111 8.58 0.01 -8.04
CA ILE A 111 9.60 1.03 -7.80
C ILE A 111 9.32 1.73 -6.46
N GLY A 112 8.07 2.11 -6.20
CA GLY A 112 7.65 2.66 -4.93
C GLY A 112 7.99 1.75 -3.75
N ALA A 113 7.72 0.44 -3.86
CA ALA A 113 7.99 -0.53 -2.80
C ALA A 113 9.49 -0.65 -2.46
N VAL A 114 10.36 -0.57 -3.47
CA VAL A 114 11.81 -0.51 -3.27
C VAL A 114 12.19 0.75 -2.50
N ILE A 115 11.70 1.92 -2.94
CA ILE A 115 11.99 3.21 -2.30
C ILE A 115 11.50 3.21 -0.85
N GLY A 116 10.25 2.80 -0.60
CA GLY A 116 9.65 2.77 0.72
C GLY A 116 10.40 1.82 1.67
N THR A 117 10.85 0.66 1.18
CA THR A 117 11.62 -0.28 2.01
C THR A 117 12.98 0.30 2.40
N MET A 118 13.70 0.89 1.45
CA MET A 118 15.01 1.48 1.71
C MET A 118 14.90 2.71 2.62
N ALA A 119 13.96 3.61 2.35
CA ALA A 119 13.74 4.82 3.13
C ALA A 119 13.29 4.50 4.56
N GLY A 120 12.32 3.58 4.72
CA GLY A 120 11.84 3.15 6.03
C GLY A 120 12.93 2.51 6.88
N PHE A 121 13.76 1.65 6.29
CA PHE A 121 14.89 1.04 7.00
C PHE A 121 15.88 2.08 7.54
N HIS A 122 16.24 3.08 6.73
CA HIS A 122 17.14 4.15 7.16
C HIS A 122 16.50 5.05 8.21
N ALA A 123 15.23 5.43 8.02
CA ALA A 123 14.49 6.26 8.97
C ALA A 123 14.39 5.57 10.34
N ARG A 124 13.95 4.31 10.38
CA ARG A 124 13.84 3.54 11.62
C ARG A 124 15.17 3.45 12.35
N ARG A 125 16.27 3.18 11.63
CA ARG A 125 17.61 3.11 12.25
C ARG A 125 18.02 4.42 12.91
N ILE A 126 17.72 5.57 12.29
CA ILE A 126 18.02 6.89 12.85
C ILE A 126 17.10 7.20 14.05
N LEU A 127 15.81 6.90 13.94
CA LEU A 127 14.83 7.16 14.99
C LEU A 127 15.09 6.31 16.23
N VAL A 128 15.37 5.02 16.09
CA VAL A 128 15.68 4.12 17.22
C VAL A 128 16.96 4.55 17.93
N ALA A 129 17.99 4.98 17.18
CA ALA A 129 19.22 5.51 17.75
C ALA A 129 18.99 6.81 18.55
N ARG A 130 18.02 7.64 18.14
CA ARG A 130 17.65 8.87 18.85
C ARG A 130 16.72 8.63 20.05
N ASN A 131 15.91 7.58 20.02
CA ASN A 131 14.91 7.27 21.06
C ASN A 131 15.43 6.40 22.21
N GLY A 132 16.75 6.26 22.34
CA GLY A 132 17.38 5.48 23.40
C GLY A 132 17.09 3.98 23.32
N GLY A 133 16.78 3.44 22.13
CA GLY A 133 16.52 2.02 21.91
C GLY A 133 15.06 1.57 22.11
N HIS A 134 14.11 2.47 22.37
CA HIS A 134 12.68 2.12 22.45
C HIS A 134 12.06 2.01 21.06
N ASP A 135 11.87 0.78 20.59
CA ASP A 135 11.46 0.44 19.22
C ASP A 135 9.92 0.52 19.01
N LEU A 136 9.13 0.30 20.08
CA LEU A 136 7.66 0.20 20.00
C LEU A 136 6.95 1.51 19.58
N PRO A 137 7.28 2.70 20.13
CA PRO A 137 6.60 3.94 19.75
C PRO A 137 6.89 4.37 18.30
N VAL A 138 8.09 4.05 17.80
CA VAL A 138 8.51 4.35 16.43
C VAL A 138 7.76 3.46 15.44
N ALA A 139 7.65 2.17 15.74
CA ALA A 139 6.89 1.22 14.91
C ALA A 139 5.41 1.60 14.80
N LEU A 140 4.77 2.00 15.91
CA LEU A 140 3.36 2.39 15.91
C LEU A 140 3.10 3.65 15.06
N ALA A 141 4.03 4.61 15.08
CA ALA A 141 3.96 5.82 14.25
C ALA A 141 4.12 5.50 12.76
N GLU A 142 5.04 4.61 12.39
CA GLU A 142 5.18 4.12 11.00
C GLU A 142 3.90 3.44 10.52
N ASP A 143 3.23 2.65 11.36
CA ASP A 143 1.99 1.99 11.01
C ASP A 143 0.87 2.99 10.72
N VAL A 144 0.69 4.00 11.57
CA VAL A 144 -0.30 5.06 11.35
C VAL A 144 -0.02 5.82 10.05
N LEU A 145 1.24 6.16 9.78
CA LEU A 145 1.64 6.85 8.55
C LEU A 145 1.39 5.99 7.31
N ALA A 146 1.71 4.69 7.36
CA ALA A 146 1.50 3.81 6.22
C ALA A 146 0.01 3.54 5.96
N VAL A 147 -0.82 3.30 6.99
CA VAL A 147 -2.28 3.16 6.80
C VAL A 147 -2.87 4.48 6.31
N GLY A 148 -2.64 5.57 7.04
CA GLY A 148 -3.19 6.89 6.72
C GLY A 148 -2.75 7.38 5.35
N GLY A 149 -1.47 7.23 5.02
CA GLY A 149 -0.91 7.58 3.71
C GLY A 149 -1.52 6.76 2.57
N GLY A 150 -1.71 5.45 2.77
CA GLY A 150 -2.39 4.60 1.78
C GLY A 150 -3.82 5.05 1.49
N PHE A 151 -4.63 5.24 2.52
CA PHE A 151 -6.00 5.73 2.36
C PHE A 151 -6.04 7.15 1.77
N ALA A 152 -5.11 8.03 2.13
CA ALA A 152 -4.99 9.36 1.54
C ALA A 152 -4.69 9.29 0.04
N VAL A 153 -3.77 8.42 -0.39
CA VAL A 153 -3.50 8.19 -1.83
C VAL A 153 -4.77 7.74 -2.54
N ALA A 154 -5.49 6.74 -2.01
CA ALA A 154 -6.71 6.25 -2.62
C ALA A 154 -7.83 7.31 -2.68
N ALA A 155 -7.98 8.12 -1.63
CA ALA A 155 -8.94 9.23 -1.60
C ALA A 155 -8.57 10.35 -2.60
N VAL A 156 -7.28 10.63 -2.77
CA VAL A 156 -6.83 11.63 -3.76
C VAL A 156 -7.02 11.11 -5.19
N VAL A 157 -6.89 9.81 -5.44
CA VAL A 157 -7.25 9.20 -6.74
C VAL A 157 -8.70 9.51 -7.09
N LEU A 158 -9.64 9.42 -6.13
CA LEU A 158 -11.03 9.83 -6.33
C LEU A 158 -11.12 11.33 -6.71
N SER A 159 -10.41 12.21 -6.01
CA SER A 159 -10.44 13.65 -6.33
C SER A 159 -9.90 13.97 -7.73
N ALA A 160 -8.96 13.16 -8.24
CA ALA A 160 -8.39 13.28 -9.58
C ALA A 160 -9.34 12.78 -10.70
N ILE A 161 -10.44 12.09 -10.34
CA ILE A 161 -11.52 11.72 -11.26
C ILE A 161 -12.43 12.93 -11.57
N GLY A 162 -12.47 13.95 -10.71
CA GLY A 162 -13.41 15.08 -10.81
C GLY A 162 -14.86 14.67 -10.50
N PRO A 163 -15.82 15.63 -10.42
CA PRO A 163 -17.19 15.44 -9.91
C PRO A 163 -18.10 14.53 -10.76
N TYR A 164 -17.57 13.75 -11.70
CA TYR A 164 -18.34 12.96 -12.66
C TYR A 164 -18.63 11.52 -12.22
N VAL A 165 -18.30 11.16 -10.98
CA VAL A 165 -18.60 9.83 -10.40
C VAL A 165 -19.30 10.00 -9.05
N VAL A 166 -20.48 10.61 -9.11
CA VAL A 166 -21.54 10.42 -8.10
C VAL A 166 -22.81 10.12 -8.89
N VAL A 167 -22.99 8.86 -9.25
CA VAL A 167 -24.28 8.29 -9.70
C VAL A 167 -24.41 6.91 -9.09
#